data_AF-A0A5A7MQA2-F1
#
_entry.id   AF-A0A5A7MQA2-F1
#
_cell.length_a   1.000
_cell.length_b   1.000
_cell.length_c   1.000
_cell.angle_alpha   90.00
_cell.angle_beta   90.00
_cell.angle_gamma   90.00
#
_symmetry.space_group_name_H-M   'P 1'
#
loop_
_entity.id
_entity.type
_entity.pdbx_description
1 polymer ?
#
loop_
_entity_poly.entity_id
_entity_poly.type
_entity_poly.pdbx_seq_one_letter_code
_entity_poly.pdbx_strand_id
1 'polypeptide(L)'
;MNDAVIAAADTGVKFAIAAGNEAQDTNNVSPGSTEHPNVYTVSATDSNDVFASFSNFGNPPVDCAAPGVSILSTWNDGGLNTISGTSMATPHVAGILLLGPAVFDGTANNDPDGFPDPICVH
;
A
#
# COMPACT_ATOMS: atom_id res chain seq x y z
N MET A 1 -5.35 12.33 -11.30
CA MET A 1 -4.28 11.34 -11.50
C MET A 1 -4.85 9.97 -11.86
N ASN A 2 -5.98 9.58 -11.26
CA ASN A 2 -6.61 8.27 -11.43
C ASN A 2 -6.77 7.87 -12.91
N ASP A 3 -7.32 8.74 -13.76
CA ASP A 3 -7.48 8.45 -15.20
C ASP A 3 -6.17 8.06 -15.90
N ALA A 4 -5.05 8.68 -15.53
CA ALA A 4 -3.74 8.36 -16.10
C ALA A 4 -3.22 7.00 -15.61
N VAL A 5 -3.49 6.66 -14.34
CA VAL A 5 -3.16 5.33 -13.78
C VAL A 5 -4.01 4.26 -14.45
N ILE A 6 -5.33 4.49 -14.59
CA ILE A 6 -6.26 3.58 -15.26
C ILE A 6 -5.82 3.36 -16.72
N ALA A 7 -5.59 4.43 -17.48
CA ALA A 7 -5.19 4.32 -18.89
C ALA A 7 -3.88 3.55 -19.07
N ALA A 8 -2.93 3.68 -18.14
CA ALA A 8 -1.71 2.87 -18.17
C ALA A 8 -1.97 1.42 -17.74
N ALA A 9 -2.82 1.20 -16.74
CA ALA A 9 -3.17 -0.12 -16.24
C ALA A 9 -3.97 -0.95 -17.26
N ASP A 10 -4.76 -0.31 -18.11
CA ASP A 10 -5.45 -0.89 -19.27
C ASP A 10 -4.48 -1.51 -20.29
N THR A 11 -3.21 -1.06 -20.32
CA THR A 11 -2.17 -1.65 -21.18
C THR A 11 -1.54 -2.93 -20.60
N GLY A 12 -2.04 -3.40 -19.44
CA GLY A 12 -1.54 -4.58 -18.74
C GLY A 12 -0.45 -4.29 -17.71
N VAL A 13 -0.12 -3.01 -17.47
CA VAL A 13 0.82 -2.62 -16.42
C VAL A 13 0.16 -2.79 -15.05
N LYS A 14 0.84 -3.49 -14.14
CA LYS A 14 0.44 -3.55 -12.73
C LYS A 14 1.00 -2.36 -11.95
N PHE A 15 0.18 -1.76 -11.11
CA PHE A 15 0.54 -0.65 -10.24
C PHE A 15 0.41 -1.09 -8.79
N ALA A 16 1.44 -0.81 -7.99
CA ALA A 16 1.28 -0.68 -6.54
C ALA A 16 1.29 0.83 -6.24
N ILE A 17 0.29 1.32 -5.51
CA ILE A 17 0.16 2.73 -5.15
C ILE A 17 -0.04 2.88 -3.64
N ALA A 18 0.41 4.01 -3.10
CA ALA A 18 0.25 4.31 -1.67
C ALA A 18 -1.19 4.78 -1.37
N ALA A 19 -1.79 4.29 -0.28
CA ALA A 19 -3.07 4.78 0.22
C ALA A 19 -2.99 6.25 0.71
N GLY A 20 -1.82 6.67 1.20
CA GLY A 20 -1.58 8.02 1.77
C GLY A 20 -1.31 7.98 3.28
N ASN A 21 -0.95 9.12 3.87
CA ASN A 21 -0.38 9.19 5.22
C ASN A 21 -1.07 10.24 6.12
N GLU A 22 -2.36 10.45 5.92
CA GLU A 22 -3.13 11.51 6.58
C GLU A 22 -4.18 10.97 7.56
N ALA A 23 -4.19 9.66 7.83
CA ALA A 23 -5.18 8.99 8.68
C ALA A 23 -6.63 9.32 8.28
N GLN A 24 -6.92 9.25 6.98
CA GLN A 24 -8.24 9.53 6.40
C GLN A 24 -8.70 8.43 5.44
N ASP A 25 -9.94 8.55 4.96
CA ASP A 25 -10.46 7.72 3.88
C ASP A 25 -9.68 7.96 2.58
N THR A 26 -9.14 6.87 2.02
CA THR A 26 -8.33 6.86 0.80
C THR A 26 -9.10 7.34 -0.43
N ASN A 27 -10.44 7.30 -0.41
CA ASN A 27 -11.28 7.88 -1.47
C ASN A 27 -10.99 9.38 -1.70
N ASN A 28 -10.45 10.08 -0.71
CA ASN A 28 -10.09 11.50 -0.80
C ASN A 28 -8.70 11.76 -1.40
N VAL A 29 -7.94 10.71 -1.73
CA VAL A 29 -6.53 10.80 -2.14
C VAL A 29 -6.33 10.26 -3.54
N SER A 30 -5.56 10.97 -4.36
CA SER A 30 -5.20 10.55 -5.72
C SER A 30 -3.68 10.35 -5.80
N PRO A 31 -3.17 9.23 -6.35
CA PRO A 31 -3.91 8.17 -7.03
C PRO A 31 -4.56 7.11 -6.12
N GLY A 32 -4.40 7.18 -4.79
CA GLY A 32 -4.86 6.13 -3.85
C GLY A 32 -6.31 5.65 -4.04
N SER A 33 -7.21 6.52 -4.52
CA SER A 33 -8.61 6.18 -4.85
C SER A 33 -8.83 5.50 -6.20
N THR A 34 -7.77 4.99 -6.84
CA THR A 34 -7.88 4.34 -8.16
C THR A 34 -8.30 2.89 -8.01
N GLU A 35 -9.56 2.59 -8.34
CA GLU A 35 -10.05 1.21 -8.44
C GLU A 35 -9.84 0.65 -9.86
N HIS A 36 -9.01 -0.39 -9.99
CA HIS A 36 -8.78 -1.08 -11.24
C HIS A 36 -8.14 -2.46 -10.99
N PRO A 37 -8.45 -3.54 -11.74
CA PRO A 37 -7.92 -4.89 -11.48
C PRO A 37 -6.39 -5.04 -11.52
N ASN A 38 -5.69 -4.11 -12.19
CA ASN A 38 -4.23 -4.06 -12.24
C ASN A 38 -3.63 -3.00 -11.29
N VAL A 39 -4.41 -2.38 -10.41
CA VAL A 39 -3.95 -1.41 -9.41
C VAL A 39 -4.14 -2.01 -8.03
N TYR A 40 -3.12 -1.87 -7.19
CA TYR A 40 -3.08 -2.37 -5.83
C TYR A 40 -2.77 -1.19 -4.91
N THR A 41 -3.77 -0.71 -4.19
CA THR A 41 -3.66 0.36 -3.20
C THR A 41 -3.21 -0.22 -1.86
N VAL A 42 -2.13 0.34 -1.32
CA VAL A 42 -1.39 -0.27 -0.21
C VAL A 42 -1.45 0.61 1.04
N SER A 43 -2.07 0.08 2.11
CA SER A 43 -1.98 0.63 3.47
C SER A 43 -0.73 0.12 4.20
N ALA A 44 -0.38 0.75 5.32
CA ALA A 44 0.85 0.44 6.05
C ALA A 44 0.56 -0.26 7.39
N THR A 45 1.35 -1.28 7.72
CA THR A 45 1.41 -1.92 9.05
C THR A 45 2.78 -1.77 9.70
N ASP A 46 2.82 -1.97 11.01
CA ASP A 46 4.05 -2.19 11.76
C ASP A 46 4.46 -3.66 11.83
N SER A 47 5.54 -3.96 12.56
CA SER A 47 6.10 -5.31 12.69
C SER A 47 5.23 -6.30 13.48
N ASN A 48 4.14 -5.84 14.09
CA ASN A 48 3.17 -6.66 14.82
C ASN A 48 1.84 -6.74 14.06
N ASP A 49 1.86 -6.46 12.75
CA ASP A 49 0.71 -6.37 11.88
C ASP A 49 -0.32 -5.33 12.35
N VAL A 50 0.07 -4.35 13.17
CA VAL A 50 -0.83 -3.28 13.59
C VAL A 50 -0.87 -2.20 12.51
N PHE A 51 -2.08 -1.79 12.15
CA PHE A 51 -2.32 -0.72 11.20
C PHE A 51 -1.61 0.56 11.66
N ALA A 52 -0.83 1.16 10.75
CA ALA A 52 -0.04 2.33 11.07
C ALA A 52 -0.97 3.53 11.32
N SER A 53 -0.79 4.23 12.44
CA SER A 53 -1.68 5.32 12.86
C SER A 53 -1.78 6.50 11.87
N PHE A 54 -0.86 6.59 10.93
CA PHE A 54 -0.86 7.60 9.86
C PHE A 54 -1.48 7.10 8.55
N SER A 55 -1.59 5.77 8.34
CA SER A 55 -2.02 5.23 7.06
C SER A 55 -3.45 5.65 6.76
N ASN A 56 -3.72 5.98 5.51
CA ASN A 56 -5.10 6.06 5.05
C ASN A 56 -5.71 4.67 4.97
N PHE A 57 -7.03 4.62 5.13
CA PHE A 57 -7.86 3.42 5.24
C PHE A 57 -9.01 3.47 4.21
N GLY A 58 -9.89 2.48 4.24
CA GLY A 58 -11.08 2.42 3.41
C GLY A 58 -11.00 1.27 2.41
N ASN A 59 -11.95 0.35 2.50
CA ASN A 59 -12.07 -0.77 1.58
C ASN A 59 -13.47 -0.83 0.93
N PRO A 60 -13.61 -0.48 -0.37
CA PRO A 60 -12.57 0.05 -1.27
C PRO A 60 -12.15 1.50 -0.93
N PRO A 61 -10.96 1.99 -1.36
CA PRO A 61 -10.12 1.45 -2.44
C PRO A 61 -8.85 0.68 -2.00
N VAL A 62 -8.59 0.52 -0.70
CA VAL A 62 -7.40 -0.20 -0.23
C VAL A 62 -7.54 -1.70 -0.51
N ASP A 63 -6.55 -2.27 -1.20
CA ASP A 63 -6.57 -3.69 -1.60
C ASP A 63 -5.84 -4.57 -0.60
N CYS A 64 -4.76 -4.07 -0.01
CA CYS A 64 -3.98 -4.80 1.00
C CYS A 64 -3.10 -3.88 1.85
N ALA A 65 -2.65 -4.43 2.97
CA ALA A 65 -1.62 -3.86 3.81
C ALA A 65 -0.24 -4.48 3.53
N ALA A 66 0.80 -3.72 3.80
CA ALA A 66 2.18 -4.22 3.83
C ALA A 66 3.04 -3.45 4.87
N PRO A 67 4.21 -3.98 5.27
CA PRO A 67 5.08 -3.30 6.23
C PRO A 67 5.49 -1.90 5.76
N GLY A 68 5.08 -0.88 6.53
CA GLY A 68 5.35 0.52 6.22
C GLY A 68 5.87 1.34 7.40
N VAL A 69 6.00 0.76 8.59
CA VAL A 69 6.56 1.43 9.77
C VAL A 69 8.00 0.97 10.02
N SER A 70 8.91 1.93 10.22
CA SER A 70 10.32 1.68 10.55
C SER A 70 11.04 0.78 9.54
N ILE A 71 10.85 1.09 8.25
CA ILE A 71 11.46 0.35 7.14
C ILE A 71 12.85 0.91 6.84
N LEU A 72 13.88 0.07 7.00
CA LEU A 72 15.26 0.37 6.63
C LEU A 72 15.46 0.17 5.13
N SER A 73 15.97 1.18 4.42
CA SER A 73 16.29 1.07 3.00
C SER A 73 17.47 1.96 2.59
N THR A 74 17.92 1.82 1.35
CA THR A 74 18.97 2.65 0.73
C THR A 74 18.55 4.10 0.64
N TRP A 75 19.51 5.01 0.77
CA TRP A 75 19.28 6.46 0.72
C TRP A 75 20.16 7.17 -0.31
N ASN A 76 19.80 8.40 -0.66
CA ASN A 76 20.42 9.14 -1.77
C ASN A 76 21.86 9.61 -1.51
N ASP A 77 22.30 9.59 -0.26
CA ASP A 77 23.68 9.87 0.15
C ASP A 77 24.58 8.61 0.10
N GLY A 78 24.06 7.50 -0.40
CA GLY A 78 24.73 6.20 -0.44
C GLY A 78 24.66 5.43 0.89
N GLY A 79 23.97 5.99 1.89
CA GLY A 79 23.75 5.36 3.18
C GLY A 79 22.48 4.53 3.24
N LEU A 80 22.09 4.23 4.48
CA LEU A 80 20.80 3.64 4.82
C LEU A 80 20.00 4.63 5.64
N ASN A 81 18.69 4.59 5.50
CA ASN A 81 17.76 5.38 6.30
C ASN A 81 16.55 4.53 6.69
N THR A 82 16.04 4.77 7.90
CA THR A 82 14.83 4.10 8.41
C THR A 82 13.71 5.13 8.46
N ILE A 83 12.68 4.93 7.64
CA ILE A 83 11.54 5.82 7.56
C ILE A 83 10.23 5.03 7.56
N SER A 84 9.13 5.76 7.72
CA SER A 84 7.78 5.20 7.77
C SER A 84 6.88 5.89 6.76
N GLY A 85 5.94 5.14 6.19
CA GLY A 85 4.93 5.64 5.28
C GLY A 85 4.29 4.51 4.48
N THR A 86 3.10 4.77 3.94
CA THR A 86 2.51 3.94 2.87
C THR A 86 3.44 3.89 1.65
N SER A 87 4.23 4.94 1.41
CA SER A 87 5.33 4.95 0.43
C SER A 87 6.40 3.87 0.68
N MET A 88 6.56 3.39 1.91
CA MET A 88 7.47 2.29 2.27
C MET A 88 6.77 0.94 2.19
N ALA A 89 5.46 0.89 2.40
CA ALA A 89 4.65 -0.31 2.18
C ALA A 89 4.52 -0.66 0.69
N THR A 90 4.24 0.33 -0.17
CA THR A 90 4.07 0.15 -1.62
C THR A 90 5.18 -0.64 -2.32
N PRO A 91 6.49 -0.36 -2.11
CA PRO A 91 7.55 -1.12 -2.79
C PRO A 91 7.62 -2.60 -2.38
N HIS A 92 7.13 -3.00 -1.19
CA HIS A 92 7.01 -4.41 -0.85
C HIS A 92 6.00 -5.11 -1.77
N VAL A 93 4.83 -4.52 -1.96
CA VAL A 93 3.79 -5.05 -2.86
C VAL A 93 4.25 -5.03 -4.31
N ALA A 94 4.96 -3.98 -4.76
CA ALA A 94 5.57 -3.96 -6.08
C ALA A 94 6.55 -5.14 -6.29
N GLY A 95 7.35 -5.47 -5.27
CA GLY A 95 8.24 -6.64 -5.28
C GLY A 95 7.47 -7.97 -5.34
N ILE A 96 6.40 -8.12 -4.56
CA ILE A 96 5.52 -9.30 -4.60
C ILE A 96 4.91 -9.49 -5.99
N LEU A 97 4.38 -8.40 -6.58
CA LEU A 97 3.76 -8.42 -7.92
C LEU A 97 4.74 -8.77 -9.04
N LEU A 98 6.03 -8.49 -8.84
CA LEU A 98 7.11 -8.91 -9.74
C LEU A 98 7.35 -10.43 -9.66
N LEU A 99 7.22 -11.03 -8.47
CA LEU A 99 7.40 -12.47 -8.27
C LEU A 99 6.18 -13.28 -8.72
N GLY A 100 4.97 -12.71 -8.67
CA GLY A 100 3.74 -13.41 -9.05
C GLY A 100 2.45 -12.60 -8.79
N PRO A 101 1.28 -13.25 -8.83
CA PRO A 101 0.08 -12.65 -8.25
C PRO A 101 0.27 -12.46 -6.74
N ALA A 102 -0.25 -11.36 -6.18
CA ALA A 102 -0.30 -11.20 -4.74
C ALA A 102 -1.22 -12.28 -4.14
N VAL A 103 -0.78 -12.86 -3.03
CA VAL A 103 -1.59 -13.71 -2.16
C VAL A 103 -1.70 -13.02 -0.80
N PHE A 104 -2.60 -13.51 0.05
CA PHE A 104 -2.91 -12.86 1.32
C PHE A 104 -2.79 -13.84 2.49
N ASP A 105 -2.13 -13.41 3.56
CA ASP A 105 -2.03 -14.16 4.83
C ASP A 105 -2.12 -13.20 6.01
N GLY A 106 -3.08 -13.42 6.92
CA GLY A 106 -3.38 -12.49 8.00
C GLY A 106 -4.05 -11.17 7.55
N THR A 107 -4.23 -10.27 8.50
CA THR A 107 -4.90 -8.97 8.31
C THR A 107 -4.28 -7.90 9.19
N ALA A 108 -4.37 -6.64 8.78
CA ALA A 108 -3.96 -5.49 9.57
C ALA A 108 -4.83 -5.35 10.85
N ASN A 109 -4.21 -5.54 12.00
CA ASN A 109 -4.85 -5.36 13.30
C ASN A 109 -5.16 -3.88 13.55
N ASN A 110 -6.32 -3.61 14.16
CA ASN A 110 -6.77 -2.25 14.51
C ASN A 110 -6.95 -1.31 13.29
N ASP A 111 -7.36 -1.86 12.15
CA ASP A 111 -7.80 -1.07 11.00
C ASP A 111 -8.95 -0.11 11.40
N PRO A 112 -8.83 1.21 11.18
CA PRO A 112 -9.79 2.22 11.63
C PRO A 112 -11.20 2.08 11.05
N ASP A 113 -11.37 1.47 9.87
CA ASP A 113 -12.67 1.41 9.19
C ASP A 113 -13.52 0.19 9.59
N GLY A 114 -12.97 -0.71 10.41
CA GLY A 114 -13.63 -1.93 10.86
C GLY A 114 -13.61 -3.09 9.86
N PHE A 115 -12.93 -2.93 8.73
CA PHE A 115 -12.73 -3.95 7.70
C PHE A 115 -11.22 -4.19 7.48
N PRO A 116 -10.59 -5.01 8.35
CA PRO A 116 -9.15 -5.23 8.32
C PRO A 116 -8.60 -5.56 6.94
N ASP A 117 -7.70 -4.71 6.44
CA ASP A 117 -6.99 -4.93 5.19
C ASP A 117 -6.21 -6.26 5.23
N PRO A 118 -6.31 -7.12 4.19
CA PRO A 118 -5.51 -8.34 4.12
C PRO A 118 -4.02 -7.99 3.93
N ILE A 119 -3.09 -8.78 4.48
CA ILE A 119 -1.66 -8.51 4.31
C ILE A 119 -1.14 -9.21 3.04
N CYS A 120 -0.52 -8.42 2.15
CA CYS A 120 0.06 -8.91 0.90
C CYS A 120 1.33 -9.74 1.14
N VAL A 121 1.37 -10.97 0.60
CA VAL A 121 2.53 -11.89 0.61
C VAL A 121 2.74 -12.55 -0.78
N HIS A 122 3.84 -13.32 -0.96
CA HIS A 122 4.17 -14.04 -2.21
C HIS A 122 4.07 -15.57 -2.03
#